data_AF-A0A4P7WCA1-F1
#
_entry.id   AF-A0A4P7WCA1-F1
#
_cell.length_a   1.000
_cell.length_b   1.000
_cell.length_c   1.000
_cell.angle_alpha   90.00
_cell.angle_beta   90.00
_cell.angle_gamma   90.00
#
_symmetry.space_group_name_H-M   'P 1'
#
loop_
_entity.id
_entity.type
_entity.pdbx_description
1 polymer ?
#
loop_
_entity_poly.entity_id
_entity_poly.type
_entity_poly.pdbx_seq_one_letter_code
_entity_poly.pdbx_strand_id
1 'polypeptide(L)' 'MMSFPFPPAIMDISQAAFYLGNISTVTFNKKVAPHLRKINIAGRRVGFLKKDLDAFIMHAAGVDLSEKQENVNPLDAL' A
#
# COMPACT_ATOMS: atom_id res chain seq x y z
N MET A 1 -9.75 9.98 -19.33
CA MET A 1 -8.84 9.21 -18.45
C MET A 1 -7.71 10.14 -18.03
N MET A 2 -7.60 10.47 -16.74
CA MET A 2 -6.43 11.22 -16.26
C MET A 2 -5.29 10.23 -16.04
N SER A 3 -4.25 10.32 -16.87
CA SER A 3 -2.99 9.60 -16.71
C SER A 3 -2.08 10.42 -15.79
N PHE A 4 -1.73 9.88 -14.63
CA PHE A 4 -0.70 10.47 -13.77
C PHE A 4 0.63 9.81 -14.15
N PRO A 5 1.62 10.55 -14.69
CA PRO A 5 2.87 9.97 -15.21
C PRO A 5 3.70 9.28 -14.12
N PHE A 6 3.45 9.63 -12.85
CA PHE A 6 3.89 8.88 -11.69
C PHE A 6 2.73 8.75 -10.71
N PRO A 7 2.47 7.56 -10.16
CA PRO A 7 1.51 7.43 -9.07
C PRO A 7 1.90 8.38 -7.93
N PRO A 8 1.00 9.27 -7.49
CA PRO A 8 1.32 10.18 -6.40
C PRO A 8 1.66 9.38 -5.13
N ALA A 9 2.55 9.93 -4.30
CA ALA A 9 2.99 9.26 -3.07
C ALA A 9 1.80 8.92 -2.15
N ILE A 10 0.75 9.75 -2.19
CA ILE A 10 -0.52 9.54 -1.50
C ILE A 10 -1.64 9.53 -2.56
N MET A 11 -2.49 8.50 -2.50
CA MET A 11 -3.65 8.33 -3.37
C MET A 11 -4.94 8.42 -2.58
N ASP A 12 -5.97 9.04 -3.15
CA ASP A 12 -7.33 8.92 -2.61
C ASP A 12 -7.94 7.53 -2.87
N ILE A 13 -9.15 7.27 -2.36
CA ILE A 13 -9.81 5.96 -2.51
C ILE A 13 -9.99 5.59 -3.99
N SER A 14 -10.34 6.54 -4.85
CA SER A 14 -10.62 6.28 -6.26
C SER A 14 -9.32 5.95 -7.01
N GLN A 15 -8.26 6.70 -6.75
CA GLN A 15 -6.93 6.48 -7.30
C GLN A 15 -6.33 5.16 -6.81
N ALA A 16 -6.46 4.84 -5.52
CA ALA A 16 -5.98 3.60 -4.94
C ALA A 16 -6.73 2.38 -5.50
N ALA A 17 -8.06 2.47 -5.65
CA ALA A 17 -8.87 1.43 -6.25
C ALA A 17 -8.54 1.22 -7.75
N PHE A 18 -8.26 2.32 -8.47
CA PHE A 18 -7.77 2.25 -9.85
C PHE A 18 -6.39 1.58 -9.94
N TYR A 19 -5.47 1.96 -9.03
CA TYR A 19 -4.11 1.43 -8.97
C TYR A 19 -4.06 -0.08 -8.72
N LEU A 20 -4.96 -0.61 -7.89
CA LEU A 20 -5.06 -2.05 -7.58
C LEU A 20 -5.75 -2.89 -8.69
N GLY A 21 -5.80 -2.39 -9.93
CA GLY A 21 -6.41 -3.10 -11.05
C GLY A 21 -7.88 -2.72 -11.30
N ASN A 22 -8.23 -1.45 -11.08
CA ASN A 22 -9.56 -0.89 -11.37
C ASN A 22 -10.71 -1.61 -10.64
N ILE A 23 -10.52 -1.87 -9.34
CA ILE A 23 -11.55 -2.47 -8.49
C ILE A 23 -12.58 -1.43 -8.05
N SER A 24 -13.80 -1.86 -7.69
CA SER A 24 -14.81 -0.97 -7.13
C SER A 24 -14.35 -0.35 -5.80
N THR A 25 -14.66 0.93 -5.58
CA THR A 25 -14.38 1.64 -4.32
C THR A 25 -15.07 1.00 -3.11
N VAL A 26 -16.21 0.34 -3.31
CA VAL A 26 -16.91 -0.41 -2.26
C VAL A 26 -16.09 -1.63 -1.86
N THR A 27 -15.58 -2.37 -2.85
CA THR A 27 -14.72 -3.54 -2.62
C THR A 27 -13.41 -3.12 -1.97
N PHE A 28 -12.80 -2.04 -2.44
CA PHE A 28 -11.60 -1.46 -1.84
C PHE A 28 -11.81 -1.14 -0.35
N ASN A 29 -12.89 -0.45 -0.01
CA ASN A 29 -13.19 -0.07 1.37
C ASN A 29 -13.43 -1.27 2.29
N LYS A 30 -14.01 -2.36 1.77
CA LYS A 30 -14.30 -3.56 2.57
C LYS A 30 -13.10 -4.49 2.71
N LYS A 31 -12.31 -4.66 1.65
CA LYS A 31 -11.28 -5.72 1.58
C LYS A 31 -9.85 -5.22 1.65
N VAL A 32 -9.59 -3.96 1.33
CA VAL A 32 -8.22 -3.43 1.21
C VAL A 32 -7.97 -2.37 2.26
N ALA A 33 -8.84 -1.35 2.33
CA ALA A 33 -8.69 -0.22 3.25
C ALA A 33 -8.52 -0.59 4.75
N PRO A 34 -9.05 -1.72 5.28
CA PRO A 34 -8.78 -2.14 6.65
C PRO A 34 -7.33 -2.59 6.91
N HIS A 35 -6.61 -3.04 5.87
CA HIS A 35 -5.23 -3.53 5.97
C HIS A 35 -4.18 -2.45 5.67
N LEU A 36 -4.62 -1.27 5.24
CA LEU A 36 -3.75 -0.17 4.86
C LEU A 36 -3.77 0.94 5.91
N ARG A 37 -2.66 1.67 6.01
CA ARG A 37 -2.61 2.89 6.83
C ARG A 37 -3.40 4.00 6.15
N LYS A 38 -4.35 4.58 6.90
CA LYS A 38 -5.15 5.74 6.47
C LYS A 38 -4.44 7.03 6.89
N ILE A 39 -4.20 7.91 5.93
CA ILE A 39 -3.63 9.24 6.17
C ILE A 39 -4.73 10.27 6.00
N ASN A 40 -4.89 11.17 6.97
CA ASN A 40 -5.78 12.32 6.78
C ASN A 40 -5.05 13.37 5.93
N ILE A 41 -5.52 13.60 4.70
CA ILE A 41 -4.91 14.58 3.79
C ILE A 41 -5.46 15.97 4.08
N ALA A 42 -6.78 16.08 4.26
CA ALA A 42 -7.46 17.34 4.58
C ALA A 42 -8.92 17.07 4.96
N GLY A 43 -9.34 17.54 6.13
CA GLY A 43 -10.72 17.44 6.60
C GLY A 43 -11.22 16.00 6.68
N ARG A 44 -12.17 15.64 5.81
CA ARG A 44 -12.77 14.30 5.70
C ARG A 44 -12.11 13.41 4.63
N ARG A 45 -11.06 13.88 3.94
CA ARG A 45 -10.41 13.14 2.85
C ARG A 45 -9.31 12.24 3.41
N VAL A 46 -9.45 10.95 3.15
CA VAL A 46 -8.48 9.92 3.51
C VAL A 46 -7.65 9.54 2.30
N GLY A 47 -6.34 9.45 2.52
CA GLY A 47 -5.35 8.99 1.57
C GLY A 47 -4.68 7.70 2.00
N PHE A 48 -4.09 7.02 1.02
CA PHE A 48 -3.31 5.79 1.18
C PHE A 48 -1.95 5.98 0.53
N LEU A 49 -0.89 5.51 1.19
CA LEU A 49 0.45 5.57 0.62
C LEU A 49 0.61 4.54 -0.49
N LYS A 50 1.31 4.92 -1.56
CA LYS A 50 1.70 4.00 -2.62
C LYS A 50 2.47 2.79 -2.06
N LYS A 51 3.40 3.01 -1.13
CA LYS A 51 4.21 1.96 -0.50
C LYS A 51 3.35 0.89 0.19
N ASP A 52 2.28 1.30 0.86
CA ASP A 52 1.39 0.37 1.56
C ASP A 52 0.53 -0.41 0.56
N LEU A 53 0.10 0.23 -0.53
CA LEU A 53 -0.59 -0.44 -1.64
C LEU A 53 0.32 -1.47 -2.33
N ASP A 54 1.59 -1.12 -2.57
CA ASP A 54 2.57 -2.04 -3.15
C ASP A 54 2.83 -3.22 -2.22
N ALA A 55 2.99 -2.98 -0.91
CA ALA A 55 3.15 -4.04 0.08
C ALA A 55 1.93 -4.97 0.13
N PHE A 56 0.72 -4.42 0.02
CA PHE A 56 -0.51 -5.21 -0.08
C PHE A 56 -0.55 -6.06 -1.35
N ILE A 57 -0.15 -5.51 -2.51
CA ILE A 57 -0.07 -6.29 -3.76
C ILE A 57 0.95 -7.42 -3.62
N MET A 58 2.14 -7.14 -3.08
CA MET A 58 3.18 -8.15 -2.89
C MET A 58 2.71 -9.29 -1.99
N HIS A 59 2.09 -8.96 -0.86
CA HIS A 59 1.48 -9.94 0.02
C HIS A 59 0.36 -10.73 -0.68
N ALA A 60 -0.53 -10.05 -1.43
CA ALA A 60 -1.62 -10.72 -2.17
C ALA A 60 -1.10 -11.63 -3.31
N ALA A 61 0.06 -11.31 -3.89
CA ALA A 61 0.73 -12.13 -4.89
C ALA A 61 1.46 -13.35 -4.29
N GLY A 62 1.43 -13.52 -2.96
CA GLY A 62 2.16 -14.59 -2.27
C GLY A 62 3.67 -14.35 -2.24
N VAL A 63 4.13 -13.12 -2.50
CA VAL A 63 5.51 -12.72 -2.27
C VAL A 63 5.65 -12.42 -0.79
N ASP A 64 5.95 -13.46 -0.02
CA ASP A 64 6.36 -13.32 1.37
C ASP A 64 7.69 -12.55 1.40
N LEU A 65 7.64 -11.27 1.74
CA LEU A 65 8.84 -10.49 2.10
C LEU A 65 9.43 -10.93 3.46
N SER A 66 9.05 -12.11 3.95
CA SER A 66 9.69 -12.78 5.07
C SER A 66 11.03 -13.42 4.65
N GLU A 67 11.84 -12.70 3.86
CA GLU A 67 13.27 -12.84 4.05
C GLU A 67 13.55 -12.18 5.40
N LYS A 68 13.54 -13.02 6.44
CA LYS A 68 14.20 -12.76 7.71
C LYS A 68 15.47 -11.96 7.43
N GLN A 69 15.46 -10.67 7.73
CA GLN A 69 16.68 -10.05 8.20
C GLN A 69 16.99 -10.75 9.52
N GLU A 70 17.75 -11.85 9.44
CA GLU A 70 18.63 -12.19 10.54
C GLU A 70 19.48 -10.95 10.76
N ASN A 71 19.10 -10.18 11.77
CA ASN A 71 19.95 -9.18 12.37
C ASN A 71 21.06 -9.94 13.08
N VAL A 72 21.98 -10.52 12.30
CA VAL A 72 23.28 -10.93 12.80
C VAL A 72 24.03 -9.64 13.08
N ASN A 73 23.97 -9.22 14.34
CA ASN A 73 24.80 -8.15 14.83
C ASN A 73 26.26 -8.56 14.53
N PRO A 74 27.03 -7.79 13.73
CA PRO A 74 28.38 -8.17 13.32
C PRO A 74 29.38 -8.28 14.48
N LEU A 75 28.95 -7.96 15.71
CA LEU A 75 29.72 -8.05 16.95
C LEU A 75 29.52 -9.38 17.71
N ASP A 76 28.54 -10.22 17.35
CA ASP A 76 28.27 -11.49 18.04
C ASP A 76 29.23 -12.63 17.62
N ALA A 77 30.10 -12.39 16.63
CA ALA A 77 31.03 -13.36 16.05
C ALA A 77 32.52 -13.09 16.41
N LEU A 78 32.80 -12.20 17.37
CA LEU A 78 34.13 -11.93 17.94
C LEU A 78 34.25 -12.58 19.33
#